data_AF-A0A7C4G3B2-F1
#
_entry.id   AF-A0A7C4G3B2-F1
#
_cell.length_a   1.000
_cell.length_b   1.000
_cell.length_c   1.000
_cell.angle_alpha   90.00
_cell.angle_beta   90.00
_cell.angle_gamma   90.00
#
_symmetry.space_group_name_H-M   'P 1'
#
loop_
_entity.id
_entity.type
_entity.pdbx_description
1 polymer ?
#
loop_
_entity_poly.entity_id
_entity_poly.type
_entity_poly.pdbx_seq_one_letter_code
_entity_poly.pdbx_strand_id
1 'polypeptide(L)' 'MVNYECKHGEVIFLGTEKCESGGVNKYFQCLKCKCVLILSENGVLYEVPGVKSSEETVKKIYK' A
#
# COMPACT_ATOMS: atom_id res chain seq x y z
N MET A 1 -5.81 19.94 -13.24
CA MET A 1 -7.05 19.36 -12.68
C MET A 1 -6.68 18.03 -12.02
N VAL A 2 -6.63 17.95 -10.69
CA VAL A 2 -6.23 16.72 -9.99
C VAL A 2 -7.50 16.02 -9.52
N ASN A 3 -8.14 15.28 -10.42
CA ASN A 3 -9.23 14.39 -10.06
C ASN A 3 -8.72 12.95 -10.19
N TYR A 4 -8.38 12.33 -9.06
CA TYR A 4 -8.49 10.88 -8.97
C TYR A 4 -9.30 10.59 -7.73
N GLU A 5 -10.62 10.66 -7.91
CA GLU A 5 -11.58 10.15 -6.94
C GLU A 5 -11.24 8.68 -6.69
N CYS A 6 -10.69 8.38 -5.50
CA CYS A 6 -10.30 7.04 -5.07
C CYS A 6 -11.25 6.56 -3.98
N LYS A 7 -11.75 5.34 -4.15
CA LYS A 7 -12.35 4.47 -3.13
C LYS A 7 -12.10 3.06 -3.64
N HIS A 8 -10.87 2.59 -3.44
CA HIS A 8 -10.17 1.61 -4.28
C HIS A 8 -11.03 0.43 -4.77
N GLY A 9 -11.17 0.31 -6.10
CA GLY A 9 -11.91 -0.75 -6.80
C GLY A 9 -11.05 -1.58 -7.77
N GLU A 10 -10.22 -0.94 -8.60
CA GLU A 10 -9.26 -1.64 -9.48
C GLU A 10 -7.86 -1.64 -8.87
N VAL A 11 -7.44 -2.81 -8.38
CA VAL A 11 -6.15 -3.04 -7.74
C VAL A 11 -5.43 -4.20 -8.41
N ILE A 12 -4.11 -4.13 -8.48
CA ILE A 12 -3.25 -5.23 -8.90
C ILE A 12 -2.61 -5.87 -7.67
N PHE A 13 -2.62 -7.21 -7.62
CA PHE A 13 -1.90 -7.94 -6.59
C PHE A 13 -0.40 -7.92 -6.90
N LEU A 14 0.39 -7.44 -5.94
CA LEU A 14 1.84 -7.35 -6.07
C LEU A 14 2.54 -8.62 -5.55
N GLY A 15 1.97 -9.25 -4.54
CA GLY A 15 2.56 -10.42 -3.91
C GLY A 15 2.18 -10.59 -2.45
N THR A 16 2.76 -11.62 -1.85
CA THR A 16 2.64 -11.91 -0.43
C THR A 16 3.99 -11.94 0.24
N GLU A 17 4.08 -11.40 1.44
CA GLU A 17 5.26 -11.51 2.31
C GLU A 17 4.91 -12.39 3.50
N LYS A 18 5.74 -13.41 3.77
CA LYS A 18 5.60 -14.24 4.96
C LYS A 18 6.33 -13.56 6.11
N CYS A 19 5.62 -13.33 7.21
CA CYS A 19 6.21 -12.78 8.42
C CYS A 19 6.78 -13.91 9.29
N GLU A 20 7.86 -13.63 10.03
CA GLU A 20 8.52 -14.62 10.91
C GLU A 20 7.58 -15.15 12.00
N SER A 21 6.57 -14.35 12.39
CA SER A 21 5.54 -14.76 13.37
C SER A 21 4.51 -15.76 12.81
N GLY A 22 4.60 -16.13 11.53
CA GLY A 22 3.84 -17.24 10.95
C GLY A 22 2.67 -16.86 10.05
N GLY A 23 2.33 -15.58 9.90
CA GLY A 23 1.31 -15.18 8.91
C GLY A 23 1.84 -14.40 7.73
N VAL A 24 0.90 -13.88 6.95
CA VAL A 24 1.14 -13.45 5.57
C VAL A 24 0.51 -12.10 5.31
N ASN A 25 1.33 -11.13 4.91
CA ASN A 25 0.88 -9.83 4.41
C ASN A 25 0.63 -9.93 2.90
N LYS A 26 -0.50 -9.41 2.43
CA LYS A 26 -0.84 -9.33 1.01
C LYS A 26 -0.75 -7.90 0.54
N TYR A 27 -0.05 -7.67 -0.56
CA TYR A 27 0.20 -6.35 -1.09
C TYR A 27 -0.60 -6.16 -2.38
N PHE A 28 -1.32 -5.05 -2.45
CA PHE A 28 -2.08 -4.64 -3.63
C PHE A 28 -1.73 -3.20 -3.98
N GLN A 29 -1.73 -2.85 -5.25
CA GLN A 29 -1.54 -1.47 -5.69
C GLN A 29 -2.75 -1.00 -6.48
N CYS A 30 -3.29 0.16 -6.10
CA CYS A 30 -4.30 0.80 -6.92
C CYS A 30 -3.67 1.34 -8.21
N LEU A 31 -4.21 0.93 -9.35
CA LEU A 31 -3.68 1.37 -10.65
C LEU A 31 -3.94 2.85 -10.92
N LYS A 32 -4.97 3.43 -10.28
CA LYS A 32 -5.43 4.81 -10.45
C LYS A 32 -4.63 5.83 -9.65
N CYS A 33 -4.63 5.72 -8.32
CA CYS A 33 -3.95 6.66 -7.42
C CYS A 33 -2.54 6.19 -7.01
N LYS A 34 -2.12 4.98 -7.42
CA LYS A 34 -0.84 4.36 -7.03
C LYS A 34 -0.67 4.11 -5.52
N CYS A 35 -1.74 4.21 -4.74
CA CYS A 35 -1.77 3.81 -3.33
C CYS A 35 -1.48 2.30 -3.21
N VAL A 36 -0.66 1.93 -2.24
CA VAL A 36 -0.37 0.53 -1.90
C VAL A 36 -1.21 0.15 -0.68
N LEU A 37 -1.95 -0.93 -0.81
CA LEU A 37 -2.81 -1.51 0.20
C LEU A 37 -2.14 -2.77 0.73
N ILE A 38 -2.00 -2.88 2.05
CA ILE A 38 -1.35 -4.01 2.72
C ILE A 38 -2.40 -4.64 3.63
N LEU A 39 -2.82 -5.86 3.31
CA LEU A 39 -3.72 -6.63 4.14
C LEU A 39 -2.91 -7.59 4.99
N SER A 40 -2.88 -7.34 6.29
CA SER A 40 -2.22 -8.22 7.25
C SER A 40 -3.07 -9.42 7.62
N GLU A 41 -2.41 -10.46 8.13
CA GLU A 41 -3.05 -11.69 8.60
C GLU A 41 -4.15 -11.45 9.65
N ASN A 42 -3.97 -10.41 10.47
CA ASN A 42 -4.90 -10.02 11.53
C ASN A 42 -6.16 -9.30 11.01
N GLY A 43 -6.33 -9.21 9.68
CA GLY A 43 -7.45 -8.53 9.04
C GLY A 43 -7.33 -7.00 9.03
N VAL A 44 -6.17 -6.45 9.38
CA VAL A 44 -5.89 -5.02 9.35
C VAL A 44 -5.46 -4.62 7.95
N LEU A 45 -6.10 -3.60 7.38
CA LEU A 45 -5.75 -3.01 6.10
C LEU A 45 -4.97 -1.71 6.33
N TYR A 46 -3.74 -1.66 5.83
CA TYR A 46 -2.92 -0.45 5.83
C TYR A 46 -2.92 0.18 4.44
N GLU A 47 -3.09 1.49 4.38
CA GLU A 47 -3.08 2.25 3.13
C GLU A 47 -1.84 3.17 3.10
N VAL A 48 -0.98 2.96 2.11
CA VAL A 48 0.22 3.75 1.88
C VAL A 48 0.01 4.59 0.63
N PRO A 49 -0.23 5.91 0.77
CA PRO A 49 -0.49 6.78 -0.36
C PRO A 49 0.72 6.79 -1.31
N GLY A 50 0.46 6.62 -2.61
CA GLY A 50 1.50 6.71 -3.63
C GLY A 50 2.05 8.13 -3.67
N VAL A 51 3.32 8.31 -3.31
CA VAL A 51 3.97 9.62 -3.40
C VAL A 51 4.06 10.06 -4.85
N LYS A 52 3.32 11.12 -5.23
CA LYS A 52 3.65 11.88 -6.43
C LYS A 52 4.91 12.68 -6.13
N SER A 53 6.06 12.11 -6.48
CA SER A 53 7.37 12.75 -6.58
C SER A 53 7.51 14.08 -5.83
N SER A 54 7.64 13.99 -4.50
CA SER A 54 8.35 14.99 -3.72
C SER A 54 9.01 14.24 -2.56
N GLU A 55 10.33 14.31 -2.53
CA GLU A 55 11.30 13.35 -1.96
C GLU A 55 11.34 13.24 -0.42
N GLU A 56 10.26 13.58 0.31
CA GLU A 56 10.36 13.87 1.75
C GLU A 56 9.88 12.79 2.73
N THR A 57 9.18 11.73 2.32
CA THR A 57 8.52 10.83 3.30
C THR A 57 9.30 9.57 3.67
N VAL A 58 10.33 9.16 2.91
CA VAL A 58 11.06 7.88 3.14
C VAL A 58 12.01 7.94 4.35
N LYS A 59 12.19 9.10 5.00
CA LYS A 59 13.13 9.27 6.12
C LYS A 59 12.62 8.85 7.51
N LYS A 60 11.35 8.43 7.67
CA LYS A 60 10.76 8.18 9.00
C LYS A 60 10.60 6.71 9.42
N ILE A 61 10.94 5.74 8.57
CA ILE A 61 10.74 4.31 8.88
C ILE A 61 12.02 3.65 9.44
N TYR A 62 13.21 4.23 9.20
CA TYR A 62 14.49 3.67 9.64
C TYR A 62 15.26 4.60 10.60
N LYS A 63 14.63 5.08 11.68
CA LYS A 63 15.36 5.75 12.77
C LYS A 63 15.04 5.14 14.12
#